data_AF-A0A8J3X5S0-F1
#
_entry.id   AF-A0A8J3X5S0-F1
#
_cell.length_a   1.000
_cell.length_b   1.000
_cell.length_c   1.000
_cell.angle_alpha   90.00
_cell.angle_beta   90.00
_cell.angle_gamma   90.00
#
_symmetry.space_group_name_H-M   'P 1'
#
loop_
_entity.id
_entity.type
_entity.pdbx_description
1 polymer ?
#
loop_
_entity_poly.entity_id
_entity_poly.type
_entity_poly.pdbx_seq_one_letter_code
_entity_poly.pdbx_strand_id
1 'polypeptide(L)'
;MTYWGFDGKPHTGQLVVNQSAAKDMITVFAKLYDYRYPIRRMQPVDVYKGSDNDSIDADNTSAFNCRNATGSSSWSEHAYGLAVDVNPRENPYVYADGSNAHRNADAFVRRPLKKPGVINPGDRVVKAFASVGWGWGGSWSGDRDYQHFSENGR
;
A
#
# COMPACT_ATOMS: atom_id res chain seq x y z
N MET A 1 11.49 7.52 6.63
CA MET A 1 11.31 7.90 5.22
C MET A 1 10.55 9.21 5.15
N THR A 2 10.94 10.12 4.27
CA THR A 2 10.24 11.40 4.09
C THR A 2 9.18 11.23 3.00
N TYR A 3 7.98 11.78 3.21
CA TYR A 3 6.86 11.73 2.27
C TYR A 3 6.12 13.07 2.22
N TRP A 4 5.36 13.32 1.14
CA TRP A 4 4.42 14.44 1.09
C TRP A 4 3.08 14.02 1.67
N GLY A 5 2.56 14.79 2.62
CA GLY A 5 1.23 14.60 3.18
C GLY A 5 0.15 15.08 2.21
N PHE A 6 -1.10 14.66 2.47
CA PHE A 6 -2.27 15.24 1.80
C PHE A 6 -2.46 16.74 2.10
N ASP A 7 -1.80 17.26 3.13
CA ASP A 7 -1.73 18.69 3.46
C ASP A 7 -0.71 19.46 2.61
N GLY A 8 -0.01 18.78 1.69
CA GLY A 8 1.00 19.39 0.82
C GLY A 8 2.27 19.79 1.56
N LYS A 9 2.58 19.17 2.71
CA LYS A 9 3.82 19.39 3.48
C LYS A 9 4.67 18.12 3.56
N PRO A 10 6.00 18.24 3.74
CA PRO A 10 6.84 17.09 4.01
C PRO A 10 6.64 16.57 5.43
N HIS A 11 6.55 15.26 5.57
CA HIS A 11 6.45 14.54 6.85
C HIS A 11 7.50 13.43 6.90
N THR A 12 7.77 12.93 8.09
CA THR A 12 8.63 11.75 8.30
C THR A 12 7.78 10.59 8.82
N GLY A 13 7.92 9.43 8.20
CA GLY A 13 7.27 8.18 8.59
C GLY A 13 8.24 7.03 8.69
N GLN A 14 7.73 5.86 9.09
CA GLN A 14 8.52 4.66 9.30
C GLN A 14 7.87 3.45 8.62
N LEU A 15 8.69 2.66 7.94
CA LEU A 15 8.33 1.32 7.48
C LEU A 15 9.28 0.32 8.12
N VAL A 16 8.73 -0.81 8.57
CA VAL A 16 9.50 -2.00 8.95
C VAL A 16 9.41 -2.97 7.79
N VAL A 17 10.55 -3.39 7.26
CA VAL A 17 10.66 -4.19 6.04
C VAL A 17 11.74 -5.25 6.22
N ASN A 18 11.73 -6.26 5.37
CA ASN A 18 12.84 -7.20 5.27
C ASN A 18 14.13 -6.44 4.91
N GLN A 19 15.27 -6.91 5.42
CA GLN A 19 16.57 -6.35 5.08
C GLN A 19 16.82 -6.37 3.55
N SER A 20 16.38 -7.41 2.84
CA SER A 20 16.50 -7.47 1.37
C SER A 20 15.71 -6.36 0.67
N ALA A 21 14.52 -6.03 1.17
CA ALA A 21 13.61 -5.02 0.62
C ALA A 21 13.99 -3.57 0.97
N ALA A 22 14.90 -3.35 1.93
CA ALA A 22 15.18 -2.01 2.45
C ALA A 22 15.68 -1.02 1.37
N LYS A 23 16.57 -1.48 0.48
CA LYS A 23 17.09 -0.64 -0.62
C LYS A 23 16.03 -0.31 -1.67
N ASP A 24 15.15 -1.27 -1.95
CA ASP A 24 14.05 -1.10 -2.89
C ASP A 24 13.07 -0.06 -2.36
N MET A 25 12.71 -0.15 -1.08
CA MET A 25 11.78 0.80 -0.46
C MET A 25 12.36 2.21 -0.38
N ILE A 26 13.66 2.36 -0.08
CA ILE A 26 14.33 3.68 -0.18
C ILE A 26 14.22 4.24 -1.61
N THR A 27 14.49 3.41 -2.62
CA THR A 27 14.47 3.81 -4.03
C THR A 27 13.07 4.22 -4.48
N VAL A 28 12.06 3.42 -4.15
CA VAL A 28 10.66 3.69 -4.52
C VAL A 28 10.16 4.95 -3.84
N PHE A 29 10.34 5.09 -2.53
CA PHE A 29 9.77 6.22 -1.82
C PHE A 29 10.52 7.54 -2.07
N ALA A 30 11.80 7.50 -2.42
CA ALA A 30 12.48 8.68 -2.97
C ALA A 30 11.80 9.16 -4.26
N LYS A 31 11.47 8.25 -5.17
CA LYS A 31 10.71 8.57 -6.39
C LYS A 31 9.33 9.13 -6.06
N LEU A 32 8.58 8.50 -5.15
CA LEU A 32 7.26 9.00 -4.73
C LEU A 32 7.34 10.40 -4.12
N TYR A 33 8.38 10.69 -3.34
CA TYR A 33 8.63 12.01 -2.80
C TYR A 33 8.88 13.05 -3.90
N ASP A 34 9.73 12.74 -4.89
CA ASP A 34 9.98 13.60 -6.04
C ASP A 34 8.71 13.84 -6.88
N TYR A 35 7.83 12.85 -6.93
CA TYR A 35 6.56 12.94 -7.65
C TYR A 35 5.51 13.75 -6.88
N ARG A 36 5.79 14.11 -5.63
CA ARG A 36 4.83 14.66 -4.67
C ARG A 36 3.57 13.80 -4.56
N TYR A 37 3.75 12.47 -4.62
CA TYR A 37 2.64 11.55 -4.39
C TYR A 37 2.20 11.66 -2.92
N PRO A 38 0.93 11.99 -2.64
CA PRO A 38 0.48 12.22 -1.28
C PRO A 38 0.31 10.88 -0.56
N ILE A 39 0.87 10.78 0.64
CA ILE A 39 0.69 9.67 1.57
C ILE A 39 0.01 10.21 2.82
N ARG A 40 -1.04 9.55 3.32
CA ARG A 40 -1.78 10.09 4.49
C ARG A 40 -1.01 9.90 5.77
N ARG A 41 -0.42 8.73 5.93
CA ARG A 41 0.30 8.33 7.13
C ARG A 41 1.23 7.17 6.81
N MET A 42 2.31 7.06 7.57
CA MET A 42 3.26 5.95 7.47
C MET A 42 3.83 5.66 8.85
N GLN A 43 3.20 4.72 9.55
CA GLN A 43 3.56 4.26 10.88
C GLN A 43 3.65 2.73 10.89
N PRO A 44 4.52 2.14 11.73
CA PRO A 44 4.53 0.70 11.87
C PRO A 44 3.25 0.22 12.58
N VAL A 45 2.85 -1.03 12.29
CA VAL A 45 1.53 -1.56 12.69
C VAL A 45 1.44 -1.78 14.21
N ASP A 46 2.56 -1.76 14.93
CA ASP A 46 2.61 -1.83 16.40
C ASP A 46 1.87 -0.65 17.08
N VAL A 47 1.82 0.52 16.43
CA VAL A 47 1.01 1.67 16.88
C VAL A 47 -0.48 1.30 17.00
N TYR A 48 -0.93 0.34 16.19
CA TYR A 48 -2.29 -0.20 16.18
C TYR A 48 -2.39 -1.54 16.93
N LYS A 49 -1.42 -1.86 17.79
CA LYS A 49 -1.37 -3.12 18.56
C LYS A 49 -1.40 -4.38 17.66
N GLY A 50 -0.90 -4.29 16.44
CA GLY A 50 -0.92 -5.38 15.46
C GLY A 50 -2.24 -5.51 14.67
N SER A 51 -3.21 -4.63 14.89
CA SER A 51 -4.50 -4.67 14.19
C SER A 51 -4.36 -4.14 12.76
N ASP A 52 -4.53 -5.03 11.79
CA ASP A 52 -4.54 -4.68 10.37
C ASP A 52 -5.72 -3.75 10.03
N ASN A 53 -6.91 -4.08 10.55
CA ASN A 53 -8.12 -3.30 10.30
C ASN A 53 -8.00 -1.87 10.85
N ASP A 54 -7.47 -1.68 12.06
CA ASP A 54 -7.30 -0.34 12.62
C ASP A 54 -6.24 0.48 11.84
N SER A 55 -5.20 -0.18 11.33
CA SER A 55 -4.20 0.43 10.46
C SER A 55 -4.82 0.88 9.12
N ILE A 56 -5.64 0.02 8.50
CA ILE A 56 -6.35 0.30 7.24
C ILE A 56 -7.38 1.42 7.44
N ASP A 57 -8.19 1.37 8.49
CA ASP A 57 -9.21 2.39 8.78
C ASP A 57 -8.60 3.77 9.06
N ALA A 58 -7.37 3.79 9.57
CA ALA A 58 -6.55 4.98 9.75
C ALA A 58 -5.84 5.45 8.47
N ASP A 59 -6.00 4.72 7.36
CA ASP A 59 -5.36 4.95 6.07
C ASP A 59 -3.82 5.02 6.18
N ASN A 60 -3.28 4.05 6.90
CA ASN A 60 -1.86 3.94 7.17
C ASN A 60 -1.14 3.17 6.06
N THR A 61 -0.10 3.78 5.48
CA THR A 61 0.84 3.07 4.61
C THR A 61 1.79 2.24 5.48
N SER A 62 1.74 0.92 5.35
CA SER A 62 2.49 -0.02 6.19
C SER A 62 3.05 -1.20 5.41
N ALA A 63 4.16 -1.76 5.89
CA ALA A 63 4.85 -2.87 5.25
C ALA A 63 4.80 -4.15 6.10
N PHE A 64 5.55 -4.25 7.20
CA PHE A 64 5.49 -5.44 8.04
C PHE A 64 4.20 -5.53 8.87
N ASN A 65 3.50 -6.66 8.74
CA ASN A 65 2.44 -7.11 9.65
C ASN A 65 2.41 -8.64 9.69
N CYS A 66 2.65 -9.24 10.87
CA CYS A 66 2.69 -10.69 11.02
C CYS A 66 1.27 -11.29 11.02
N ARG A 67 0.74 -11.57 9.83
CA ARG A 67 -0.61 -12.13 9.63
C ARG A 67 -0.68 -13.06 8.42
N ASN A 68 -1.71 -13.89 8.40
CA ASN A 68 -2.09 -14.63 7.21
C ASN A 68 -2.61 -13.68 6.11
N ALA A 69 -2.52 -14.12 4.87
CA ALA A 69 -3.20 -13.46 3.77
C ALA A 69 -4.72 -13.57 3.93
N THR A 70 -5.46 -12.55 3.46
CA THR A 70 -6.92 -12.47 3.59
C THR A 70 -7.58 -13.70 2.98
N GLY A 71 -8.39 -14.41 3.78
CA GLY A 71 -9.07 -15.64 3.34
C GLY A 71 -8.17 -16.87 3.15
N SER A 72 -6.90 -16.82 3.58
CA SER A 72 -5.93 -17.91 3.41
C SER A 72 -5.37 -18.40 4.74
N SER A 73 -4.90 -19.66 4.76
CA SER A 73 -4.08 -20.21 5.86
C SER A 73 -2.58 -19.98 5.68
N SER A 74 -2.17 -19.38 4.55
CA SER A 74 -0.77 -19.05 4.25
C SER A 74 -0.42 -17.66 4.76
N TRP A 75 0.86 -17.49 5.13
CA TRP A 75 1.42 -16.20 5.48
C TRP A 75 1.33 -15.21 4.32
N SER A 76 1.04 -13.95 4.65
CA SER A 76 1.13 -12.84 3.70
C SER A 76 2.59 -12.43 3.49
N GLU A 77 2.92 -11.84 2.35
CA GLU A 77 4.20 -11.14 2.12
C GLU A 77 4.48 -10.05 3.15
N HIS A 78 3.42 -9.45 3.74
CA HIS A 78 3.55 -8.55 4.89
C HIS A 78 4.21 -9.22 6.09
N ALA A 79 3.98 -10.51 6.32
CA ALA A 79 4.59 -11.26 7.43
C ALA A 79 6.09 -11.49 7.21
N TYR A 80 6.57 -11.43 5.97
CA TYR A 80 7.98 -11.53 5.61
C TYR A 80 8.67 -10.16 5.49
N GLY A 81 7.91 -9.06 5.58
CA GLY A 81 8.40 -7.70 5.32
C GLY A 81 8.72 -7.45 3.85
N LEU A 82 8.08 -8.21 2.94
CA LEU A 82 8.29 -8.19 1.49
C LEU A 82 7.08 -7.61 0.73
N ALA A 83 6.21 -6.89 1.46
CA ALA A 83 5.09 -6.15 0.89
C ALA A 83 4.93 -4.78 1.54
N VAL A 84 4.21 -3.89 0.86
CA VAL A 84 3.76 -2.59 1.37
C VAL A 84 2.37 -2.26 0.82
N ASP A 85 1.50 -1.79 1.69
CA ASP A 85 0.18 -1.27 1.37
C ASP A 85 0.25 0.26 1.39
N VAL A 86 -0.23 0.93 0.34
CA VAL A 86 -0.13 2.39 0.16
C VAL A 86 -1.51 3.05 0.13
N ASN A 87 -1.76 3.92 1.12
CA ASN A 87 -3.04 4.62 1.33
C ASN A 87 -4.26 3.69 1.17
N PRO A 88 -4.49 2.73 2.09
CA PRO A 88 -5.58 1.75 2.03
C PRO A 88 -6.97 2.32 1.72
N ARG A 89 -7.28 3.54 2.16
CA ARG A 89 -8.55 4.20 1.88
C ARG A 89 -8.69 4.61 0.42
N GLU A 90 -7.65 5.24 -0.12
CA GLU A 90 -7.64 5.66 -1.52
C GLU A 90 -7.44 4.47 -2.47
N ASN A 91 -6.83 3.38 -1.99
CA ASN A 91 -6.48 2.19 -2.74
C ASN A 91 -6.97 0.91 -2.05
N PRO A 92 -8.29 0.70 -1.92
CA PRO A 92 -8.81 -0.42 -1.16
C PRO A 92 -8.52 -1.78 -1.82
N TYR A 93 -8.53 -2.82 -1.00
CA TYR A 93 -8.82 -4.17 -1.44
C TYR A 93 -10.29 -4.25 -1.89
N VAL A 94 -10.52 -4.71 -3.11
CA VAL A 94 -11.85 -4.84 -3.73
C VAL A 94 -12.07 -6.29 -4.12
N TYR A 95 -13.13 -6.89 -3.58
CA TYR A 95 -13.52 -8.26 -3.91
C TYR A 95 -14.02 -8.37 -5.36
N ALA A 96 -14.03 -9.58 -5.92
CA ALA A 96 -14.47 -9.85 -7.28
C ALA A 96 -15.92 -9.40 -7.57
N ASP A 97 -16.78 -9.30 -6.55
CA ASP A 97 -18.14 -8.77 -6.65
C ASP A 97 -18.22 -7.22 -6.64
N GLY A 98 -17.09 -6.55 -6.48
CA GLY A 98 -16.95 -5.10 -6.42
C GLY A 98 -17.16 -4.48 -5.04
N SER A 99 -17.41 -5.30 -4.01
CA SER A 99 -17.50 -4.85 -2.62
C SER A 99 -16.12 -4.63 -2.01
N ASN A 100 -16.08 -3.99 -0.84
CA ASN A 100 -14.88 -3.80 -0.03
C ASN A 100 -15.25 -3.87 1.46
N ALA A 101 -14.29 -4.18 2.33
CA ALA A 101 -14.55 -4.36 3.76
C ALA A 101 -14.61 -3.03 4.55
N HIS A 102 -14.07 -1.93 4.02
CA HIS A 102 -13.84 -0.69 4.75
C HIS A 102 -14.66 0.45 4.15
N ARG A 103 -15.81 0.76 4.75
CA ARG A 103 -16.78 1.76 4.25
C ARG A 103 -16.18 3.15 3.97
N ASN A 104 -15.07 3.51 4.62
CA ASN A 104 -14.36 4.77 4.36
C ASN A 104 -13.74 4.84 2.93
N ALA A 105 -13.66 3.70 2.23
CA ALA A 105 -13.07 3.52 0.92
C ALA A 105 -14.09 3.33 -0.23
N ASP A 106 -15.41 3.35 0.05
CA ASP A 106 -16.47 3.12 -0.95
C ASP A 106 -16.34 4.00 -2.20
N ALA A 107 -15.86 5.24 -2.03
CA ALA A 107 -15.65 6.19 -3.10
C ALA A 107 -14.46 5.85 -4.04
N PHE A 108 -13.71 4.79 -3.74
CA PHE A 108 -12.45 4.43 -4.37
C PHE A 108 -12.41 2.99 -4.90
N VAL A 109 -13.53 2.26 -4.94
CA VAL A 109 -13.53 0.85 -5.40
C VAL A 109 -13.42 0.70 -6.92
N ARG A 110 -13.56 1.78 -7.70
CA ARG A 110 -13.47 1.76 -9.17
C ARG A 110 -12.22 2.47 -9.68
N ARG A 111 -11.72 2.01 -10.83
CA ARG A 111 -10.61 2.58 -11.59
C ARG A 111 -10.99 2.69 -13.09
N PRO A 112 -10.44 3.67 -13.84
CA PRO A 112 -9.59 4.74 -13.35
C PRO A 112 -10.36 5.77 -12.52
N LEU A 113 -9.68 6.41 -11.57
CA LEU A 113 -10.24 7.48 -10.75
C LEU A 113 -9.19 8.58 -10.56
N LYS A 114 -9.54 9.81 -10.94
CA LYS A 114 -8.66 10.98 -10.84
C LYS A 114 -8.87 11.70 -9.51
N LYS A 115 -8.27 11.17 -8.44
CA LYS A 115 -8.21 11.82 -7.12
C LYS A 115 -6.78 11.74 -6.55
N PRO A 116 -6.38 12.66 -5.66
CA PRO A 116 -5.08 12.58 -5.00
C PRO A 116 -4.91 11.25 -4.26
N GLY A 117 -3.72 10.66 -4.33
CA GLY A 117 -3.38 9.42 -3.61
C GLY A 117 -4.01 8.15 -4.18
N VAL A 118 -4.75 8.24 -5.29
CA VAL A 118 -5.28 7.09 -6.01
C VAL A 118 -4.24 6.56 -7.00
N ILE A 119 -4.04 5.24 -7.00
CA ILE A 119 -3.16 4.51 -7.92
C ILE A 119 -4.00 3.89 -9.03
N ASN A 120 -3.73 4.30 -10.27
CA ASN A 120 -4.33 3.74 -11.48
C ASN A 120 -3.32 2.86 -12.25
N PRO A 121 -3.80 1.94 -13.11
CA PRO A 121 -2.93 1.22 -14.02
C PRO A 121 -2.07 2.16 -14.86
N GLY A 122 -0.76 1.93 -14.89
CA GLY A 122 0.21 2.73 -15.66
C GLY A 122 0.71 4.00 -14.96
N ASP A 123 0.23 4.31 -13.75
CA ASP A 123 0.70 5.45 -12.97
C ASP A 123 2.17 5.35 -12.60
N ARG A 124 2.78 6.50 -12.31
CA ARG A 124 4.19 6.61 -11.92
C ARG A 124 4.51 5.81 -10.65
N VAL A 125 3.55 5.64 -9.75
CA VAL A 125 3.69 4.81 -8.53
C VAL A 125 3.88 3.35 -8.92
N VAL A 126 3.01 2.81 -9.78
CA VAL A 126 3.12 1.42 -10.29
C VAL A 126 4.46 1.21 -10.99
N LYS A 127 4.88 2.17 -11.83
CA LYS A 127 6.18 2.11 -12.52
C LYS A 127 7.37 2.21 -11.55
N ALA A 128 7.24 2.93 -10.44
CA ALA A 128 8.30 3.03 -9.44
C ALA A 128 8.53 1.68 -8.75
N PHE A 129 7.48 0.99 -8.32
CA PHE A 129 7.58 -0.35 -7.77
C PHE A 129 8.07 -1.37 -8.82
N ALA A 130 7.54 -1.32 -10.05
CA ALA A 130 8.01 -2.20 -11.12
C ALA A 130 9.51 -2.01 -11.44
N SER A 131 10.06 -0.80 -11.24
CA SER A 131 11.49 -0.54 -11.47
C SER A 131 12.44 -1.22 -10.50
N VAL A 132 11.92 -1.73 -9.38
CA VAL A 132 12.66 -2.57 -8.41
C VAL A 132 12.18 -4.02 -8.46
N GLY A 133 11.39 -4.41 -9.47
CA GLY A 133 10.91 -5.78 -9.65
C GLY A 133 9.63 -6.13 -8.90
N TRP A 134 9.02 -5.19 -8.17
CA TRP A 134 7.83 -5.46 -7.37
C TRP A 134 6.55 -5.41 -8.21
N GLY A 135 5.62 -6.34 -7.92
CA GLY A 135 4.30 -6.41 -8.54
C GLY A 135 3.28 -5.52 -7.83
N TRP A 136 2.12 -5.32 -8.47
CA TRP A 136 1.01 -4.53 -7.94
C TRP A 136 -0.29 -5.33 -7.92
N GLY A 137 -0.94 -5.39 -6.76
CA GLY A 137 -2.17 -6.17 -6.54
C GLY A 137 -3.38 -5.68 -7.34
N GLY A 138 -3.37 -4.42 -7.76
CA GLY A 138 -4.39 -3.88 -8.68
C GLY A 138 -4.43 -4.57 -10.05
N SER A 139 -3.39 -5.34 -10.41
CA SER A 139 -3.30 -6.07 -11.68
C SER A 139 -3.87 -7.50 -11.65
N TRP A 140 -4.16 -8.07 -10.47
CA TRP A 140 -4.60 -9.47 -10.29
C TRP A 140 -5.99 -9.79 -10.84
N SER A 141 -6.19 -10.93 -11.48
CA SER A 141 -7.55 -11.35 -11.87
C SER A 141 -8.43 -11.70 -10.67
N GLY A 142 -9.70 -11.28 -10.67
CA GLY A 142 -10.62 -11.50 -9.56
C GLY A 142 -10.54 -10.35 -8.56
N ASP A 143 -10.20 -10.66 -7.32
CA ASP A 143 -9.98 -9.66 -6.28
C ASP A 143 -8.84 -8.72 -6.66
N ARG A 144 -9.02 -7.43 -6.41
CA ARG A 144 -8.07 -6.36 -6.75
C ARG A 144 -7.58 -5.71 -5.48
N ASP A 145 -6.29 -5.88 -5.18
CA ASP A 145 -5.69 -5.25 -4.01
C ASP A 145 -4.94 -3.96 -4.41
N TYR A 146 -5.65 -2.83 -4.49
CA TYR A 146 -5.07 -1.61 -5.06
C TYR A 146 -3.94 -1.00 -4.22
N GLN A 147 -3.95 -1.22 -2.91
CA GLN A 147 -2.93 -0.73 -1.98
C GLN A 147 -1.63 -1.52 -2.11
N HIS A 148 -1.73 -2.79 -2.53
CA HIS A 148 -0.70 -3.78 -2.29
C HIS A 148 0.38 -3.82 -3.35
N PHE A 149 1.63 -3.79 -2.90
CA PHE A 149 2.82 -4.07 -3.68
C PHE A 149 3.68 -5.10 -2.96
N SER A 150 4.16 -6.11 -3.68
CA SER A 150 5.00 -7.17 -3.11
C SER A 150 6.12 -7.59 -4.05
N GLU A 151 7.19 -8.13 -3.50
CA GLU A 151 8.37 -8.61 -4.24
C GLU A 151 8.00 -9.69 -5.27
N ASN A 152 7.08 -10.60 -4.93
CA ASN A 152 6.63 -11.68 -5.81
C ASN A 152 5.36 -11.33 -6.62
N GLY A 153 4.78 -10.16 -6.39
CA GLY A 153 3.56 -9.69 -7.05
C GLY A 153 2.31 -10.50 -6.73
N ARG A 154 2.25 -11.13 -5.55
CA ARG A 154 1.12 -11.91 -5.02
C ARG A 154 0.78 -11.50 -3.60
#